data_AF-A0A2M7H7D6-F1
#
_entry.id   AF-A0A2M7H7D6-F1
#
_cell.length_a   1.000
_cell.length_b   1.000
_cell.length_c   1.000
_cell.angle_alpha   90.00
_cell.angle_beta   90.00
_cell.angle_gamma   90.00
#
_symmetry.space_group_name_H-M   'P 1'
#
loop_
_entity.id
_entity.type
_entity.pdbx_description
1 polymer ?
#
loop_
_entity_poly.entity_id
_entity_poly.type
_entity_poly.pdbx_seq_one_letter_code
_entity_poly.pdbx_strand_id
1 'polypeptide(L)'
;FDQYTNQGKITLIRFDTPDDATEALVEGDIKEYFVIPQDYVSIGVINRYTLEKQLYPPPATMTAINKFLLSNLLAGKVPSTTVTRIEAPLNLVTIRLTETGAVAPEQGGLGNLIIPGVFSILLGLSIVFSSTYLL
;
A
#
# COMPACT_ATOMS: atom_id res chain seq x y z
N PHE A 1 16.88 -0.87 14.08
CA PHE A 1 15.50 -0.83 13.55
C PHE A 1 14.83 0.47 13.96
N ASP A 2 15.42 1.58 13.55
CA ASP A 2 15.09 2.94 13.99
C ASP A 2 15.07 3.91 12.79
N GLN A 3 15.47 3.43 11.62
CA GLN A 3 15.46 4.18 10.36
C GLN A 3 14.29 3.71 9.47
N TYR A 4 13.95 4.48 8.45
CA TYR A 4 12.95 4.12 7.43
C TYR A 4 11.53 3.91 7.99
N THR A 5 11.11 4.70 8.98
CA THR A 5 9.79 4.55 9.60
C THR A 5 8.63 4.99 8.71
N ASN A 6 8.87 5.80 7.69
CA ASN A 6 7.85 6.18 6.71
C ASN A 6 7.78 5.15 5.56
N GLN A 7 6.65 4.47 5.44
CA GLN A 7 6.36 3.43 4.45
C GLN A 7 5.25 3.86 3.48
N GLY A 8 5.23 5.15 3.13
CA GLY A 8 4.26 5.76 2.22
C GLY A 8 2.97 6.15 2.94
N LYS A 9 1.95 5.29 2.91
CA LYS A 9 0.66 5.55 3.59
C LYS A 9 0.66 5.14 5.05
N ILE A 10 1.71 4.47 5.51
CA ILE A 10 1.86 3.96 6.88
C ILE A 10 3.12 4.60 7.47
N THR A 11 3.02 5.13 8.68
CA THR A 11 4.14 5.66 9.45
C THR A 11 4.31 4.81 10.70
N LEU A 12 5.53 4.32 10.91
CA LEU A 12 5.89 3.53 12.08
C LEU A 12 6.39 4.44 13.20
N ILE A 13 5.96 4.17 14.42
CA ILE A 13 6.36 4.90 15.61
C ILE A 13 7.13 3.92 16.49
N ARG A 14 8.28 4.36 17.01
CA ARG A 14 9.08 3.56 17.93
C ARG A 14 8.53 3.73 19.33
N PHE A 15 8.29 2.60 19.99
CA PHE A 15 8.09 2.50 21.43
C PHE A 15 9.26 1.72 22.03
N ASP A 16 9.67 2.09 23.24
CA ASP A 16 10.80 1.43 23.91
C ASP A 16 10.38 0.12 24.58
N THR A 17 9.12 0.02 25.02
CA THR A 17 8.56 -1.21 25.58
C THR A 17 7.29 -1.66 24.86
N PRO A 18 6.98 -2.97 24.85
CA PRO A 18 5.70 -3.47 24.36
C PRO A 18 4.50 -2.96 25.16
N ASP A 19 4.69 -2.65 26.45
CA ASP A 19 3.62 -2.17 27.32
C ASP A 19 3.16 -0.77 26.89
N ASP A 20 4.10 0.15 26.61
CA ASP A 20 3.78 1.49 26.09
C ASP A 20 3.03 1.43 24.74
N ALA A 21 3.43 0.51 23.85
CA ALA A 21 2.75 0.30 22.58
C ALA A 21 1.35 -0.31 22.77
N THR A 22 1.17 -1.15 23.79
CA THR A 22 -0.12 -1.73 24.13
C THR A 22 -1.08 -0.67 24.66
N GLU A 23 -0.61 0.21 25.53
CA GLU A 23 -1.38 1.34 26.04
C GLU A 23 -1.85 2.24 24.89
N ALA A 24 -0.93 2.68 24.02
CA ALA A 24 -1.26 3.49 22.84
C ALA A 24 -2.24 2.79 21.87
N LEU A 25 -2.17 1.46 21.75
CA LEU A 25 -3.11 0.68 20.94
C LEU A 25 -4.52 0.68 21.56
N VAL A 26 -4.61 0.51 22.88
CA VAL A 26 -5.88 0.47 23.61
C VAL A 26 -6.54 1.85 23.65
N GLU A 27 -5.74 2.92 23.76
CA GLU A 27 -6.20 4.31 23.70
C GLU A 27 -6.59 4.76 22.28
N GLY A 28 -6.16 4.02 21.26
CA GLY A 28 -6.50 4.28 19.85
C GLY A 28 -5.55 5.24 19.13
N ASP A 29 -4.43 5.62 19.77
CA ASP A 29 -3.37 6.45 19.18
C ASP A 29 -2.66 5.74 18.02
N ILE A 30 -2.59 4.40 18.09
CA ILE A 30 -2.10 3.55 17.01
C ILE A 30 -3.12 2.44 16.69
N LYS A 31 -3.06 1.92 15.47
CA LYS A 31 -3.99 0.86 15.01
C LYS A 31 -3.48 -0.56 15.30
N GLU A 32 -2.17 -0.70 15.37
CA GLU A 32 -1.46 -1.96 15.49
C GLU A 32 0.00 -1.70 15.86
N TYR A 33 0.66 -2.67 16.48
CA TYR A 33 2.10 -2.65 16.68
C TYR A 33 2.71 -4.02 16.41
N PHE A 34 4.02 -4.08 16.26
CA PHE A 34 4.75 -5.33 16.17
C PHE A 34 6.05 -5.25 16.96
N VAL A 35 6.52 -6.41 17.42
CA VAL A 35 7.74 -6.54 18.22
C VAL A 35 8.77 -7.31 17.40
N ILE A 36 9.96 -6.72 17.27
CA ILE A 36 11.13 -7.35 16.65
C ILE A 36 12.01 -7.88 17.78
N PRO A 37 12.08 -9.21 17.98
CA PRO A 37 12.87 -9.77 19.06
C PRO A 37 14.38 -9.66 18.75
N GLN A 38 15.21 -9.74 19.79
CA GLN A 38 16.67 -9.58 19.66
C GLN A 38 17.31 -10.64 18.75
N ASP A 39 16.74 -11.84 18.72
CA ASP A 39 17.17 -12.98 17.90
C ASP A 39 16.51 -13.02 16.52
N TYR A 40 15.76 -11.97 16.13
CA TYR A 40 15.03 -11.89 14.85
C TYR A 40 15.85 -12.30 13.63
N VAL A 41 17.12 -11.90 13.55
CA VAL A 41 18.00 -12.24 12.41
C VAL A 41 18.21 -13.76 12.27
N SER A 42 18.14 -14.51 13.37
CA SER A 42 18.25 -15.96 13.40
C SER A 42 16.90 -16.64 13.15
N ILE A 43 15.84 -16.16 13.80
CA ILE A 43 14.53 -16.83 13.77
C ILE A 43 13.64 -16.42 12.60
N GLY A 44 13.78 -15.19 12.09
CA GLY A 44 12.97 -14.62 11.02
C GLY A 44 11.51 -14.31 11.39
N VAL A 45 11.14 -14.36 12.67
CA VAL A 45 9.76 -14.19 13.16
C VAL A 45 9.63 -12.90 13.97
N ILE A 46 8.52 -12.19 13.73
CA ILE A 46 8.08 -11.05 14.53
C ILE A 46 6.62 -11.29 14.97
N ASN A 47 6.22 -10.68 16.07
CA ASN A 47 4.84 -10.76 16.57
C ASN A 47 4.11 -9.45 16.26
N ARG A 48 2.93 -9.52 15.64
CA ARG A 48 2.04 -8.38 15.38
C ARG A 48 0.83 -8.46 16.32
N TYR A 49 0.43 -7.31 16.84
CA TYR A 49 -0.67 -7.15 17.79
C TYR A 49 -1.65 -6.10 17.24
N THR A 50 -2.94 -6.43 17.29
CA THR A 50 -4.04 -5.58 16.84
C THR A 50 -5.31 -5.95 17.61
N LEU A 51 -6.25 -5.01 17.73
CA LEU A 51 -7.57 -5.25 18.32
C LEU A 51 -8.54 -5.89 17.31
N GLU A 52 -8.21 -5.87 16.02
CA GLU A 52 -9.07 -6.44 14.98
C GLU A 52 -8.94 -7.97 14.91
N LYS A 53 -10.07 -8.67 14.73
CA LYS A 53 -10.07 -10.13 14.50
C LYS A 53 -9.64 -10.43 13.06
N GLN A 54 -8.37 -10.79 12.89
CA GLN A 54 -7.78 -11.06 11.59
C GLN A 54 -6.89 -12.30 11.63
N LEU A 55 -6.97 -13.16 10.60
CA LEU A 55 -6.05 -14.30 10.45
C LEU A 55 -4.71 -13.88 9.82
N TYR A 56 -4.74 -12.91 8.92
CA TYR A 56 -3.57 -12.37 8.23
C TYR A 56 -3.62 -10.84 8.24
N PRO A 57 -2.47 -10.14 8.26
CA PRO A 57 -2.45 -8.69 8.16
C PRO A 57 -2.95 -8.23 6.78
N PRO A 58 -3.54 -7.03 6.68
CA PRO A 58 -3.85 -6.42 5.40
C PRO A 58 -2.61 -6.34 4.48
N PRO A 59 -2.75 -6.52 3.15
CA PRO A 59 -1.60 -6.53 2.23
C PRO A 59 -0.70 -5.30 2.31
N ALA A 60 -1.30 -4.12 2.54
CA ALA A 60 -0.56 -2.87 2.69
C ALA A 60 0.31 -2.86 3.96
N THR A 61 -0.24 -3.30 5.11
CA THR A 61 0.51 -3.46 6.37
C THR A 61 1.65 -4.47 6.19
N MET A 62 1.36 -5.64 5.61
CA MET A 62 2.39 -6.67 5.37
C MET A 62 3.53 -6.13 4.51
N THR A 63 3.22 -5.35 3.48
CA THR A 63 4.23 -4.74 2.60
C THR A 63 5.04 -3.69 3.33
N ALA A 64 4.42 -2.82 4.13
CA ALA A 64 5.12 -1.80 4.91
C ALA A 64 6.08 -2.40 5.94
N ILE A 65 5.64 -3.43 6.68
CA ILE A 65 6.48 -4.14 7.65
C ILE A 65 7.67 -4.82 6.93
N ASN A 66 7.43 -5.53 5.83
CA ASN A 66 8.50 -6.19 5.07
C ASN A 66 9.54 -5.19 4.56
N LYS A 67 9.12 -4.07 3.98
CA LYS A 67 10.03 -3.02 3.51
C LYS A 67 10.84 -2.42 4.65
N PHE A 68 10.19 -2.09 5.77
CA PHE A 68 10.88 -1.57 6.94
C PHE A 68 11.98 -2.51 7.44
N LEU A 69 11.69 -3.81 7.57
CA LEU A 69 12.66 -4.82 7.99
C LEU A 69 13.81 -4.92 6.99
N LEU A 70 13.49 -5.02 5.70
CA LEU A 70 14.48 -5.15 4.63
C LEU A 70 15.42 -3.94 4.57
N SER A 71 14.87 -2.72 4.58
CA SER A 71 15.64 -1.48 4.61
C SER A 71 16.59 -1.42 5.80
N ASN A 72 16.12 -1.76 7.01
CA ASN A 72 16.96 -1.75 8.20
C ASN A 72 18.01 -2.86 8.20
N LEU A 73 17.71 -4.04 7.65
CA LEU A 73 18.69 -5.14 7.54
C LEU A 73 19.82 -4.83 6.56
N LEU A 74 19.54 -4.03 5.53
CA LEU A 74 20.48 -3.63 4.49
C LEU A 74 21.14 -2.27 4.71
N ALA A 75 20.64 -1.49 5.68
CA ALA A 75 21.15 -0.17 6.00
C ALA A 75 22.67 -0.21 6.26
N GLY A 76 23.41 0.65 5.57
CA GLY A 76 24.87 0.74 5.66
C GLY A 76 25.65 -0.42 5.02
N LYS A 77 24.98 -1.47 4.52
CA LYS A 77 25.63 -2.62 3.84
C LYS A 77 25.65 -2.47 2.32
N VAL A 78 24.67 -1.77 1.76
CA VAL A 78 24.57 -1.50 0.33
C VAL A 78 24.11 -0.06 0.08
N PRO A 79 24.36 0.51 -1.12
CA PRO A 79 23.83 1.81 -1.49
C PRO A 79 22.30 1.88 -1.39
N SER A 80 21.75 3.04 -1.04
CA SER A 80 20.29 3.25 -0.89
C SER A 80 19.50 2.95 -2.17
N THR A 81 20.11 3.15 -3.34
CA THR A 81 19.53 2.81 -4.64
C THR A 81 19.36 1.30 -4.80
N THR A 82 20.30 0.49 -4.30
CA THR A 82 20.20 -0.97 -4.27
C THR A 82 19.11 -1.42 -3.32
N VAL A 83 18.99 -0.82 -2.12
CA VAL A 83 17.89 -1.11 -1.18
C VAL A 83 16.54 -0.87 -1.85
N THR A 84 16.36 0.29 -2.49
CA THR A 84 15.11 0.66 -3.18
C THR A 84 14.74 -0.35 -4.27
N ARG A 85 15.72 -0.85 -5.03
CA ARG A 85 15.50 -1.88 -6.05
C ARG A 85 15.13 -3.23 -5.44
N ILE A 86 15.70 -3.60 -4.30
CA ILE A 86 15.36 -4.86 -3.62
C ILE A 86 13.95 -4.79 -3.01
N GLU A 87 13.53 -3.63 -2.49
CA GLU A 87 12.17 -3.43 -1.98
C GLU A 87 11.09 -3.48 -3.07
N ALA A 88 11.42 -3.07 -4.29
CA ALA A 88 10.53 -3.05 -5.44
C ALA A 88 11.25 -3.65 -6.67
N PRO A 89 11.43 -4.97 -6.70
CA PRO A 89 12.24 -5.63 -7.73
C PRO A 89 11.57 -5.57 -9.10
N LEU A 90 10.24 -5.47 -9.13
CA LEU A 90 9.45 -5.47 -10.35
C LEU A 90 8.64 -4.18 -10.48
N ASN A 91 8.92 -3.42 -11.54
CA ASN A 91 8.05 -2.36 -12.03
C ASN A 91 7.51 -2.82 -13.39
N LEU A 92 6.42 -3.58 -13.35
CA LEU A 92 5.84 -4.15 -14.55
C LEU A 92 5.08 -3.08 -15.33
N VAL A 93 5.39 -2.95 -16.62
CA VAL A 93 4.62 -2.15 -17.57
C VAL A 93 4.00 -3.12 -18.57
N THR A 94 2.69 -3.05 -18.73
CA THR A 94 1.97 -3.85 -19.72
C THR A 94 1.81 -3.03 -21.00
N ILE A 95 2.25 -3.59 -22.12
CA ILE A 95 2.10 -2.97 -23.44
C ILE A 95 1.17 -3.85 -24.27
N ARG A 96 0.04 -3.29 -24.69
CA ARG A 96 -0.90 -3.98 -25.58
C ARG A 96 -0.37 -3.96 -27.01
N LEU A 97 -0.44 -5.12 -27.65
CA LEU A 97 -0.16 -5.28 -29.08
C LEU A 97 -1.46 -5.45 -29.87
N THR A 98 -1.42 -5.16 -31.18
CA THR A 98 -2.46 -5.51 -32.16
C THR A 98 -2.34 -6.99 -32.54
N GLU A 99 -3.33 -7.53 -33.25
CA GLU A 99 -3.30 -8.90 -33.79
C GLU A 99 -2.14 -9.12 -34.77
N THR A 100 -1.67 -8.04 -35.40
CA THR A 100 -0.50 -8.05 -36.29
C THR A 100 0.83 -7.91 -35.55
N GLY A 101 0.82 -7.77 -34.22
CA GLY A 101 2.02 -7.64 -33.39
C GLY A 101 2.59 -6.22 -33.25
N ALA A 102 1.94 -5.20 -33.82
CA ALA A 102 2.33 -3.81 -33.62
C ALA A 102 1.88 -3.30 -32.25
N VAL A 103 2.53 -2.26 -31.70
CA VAL A 103 2.05 -1.62 -30.47
C VAL A 103 0.69 -0.97 -30.76
N ALA A 104 -0.34 -1.37 -29.99
CA ALA A 104 -1.67 -0.82 -30.18
C ALA A 104 -1.69 0.67 -29.81
N PRO A 105 -2.36 1.55 -30.57
CA PRO A 105 -2.52 2.95 -30.16
C PRO A 105 -3.32 3.08 -28.86
N GLU A 106 -4.22 2.12 -28.62
CA GLU A 106 -5.00 2.02 -27.40
C GLU A 106 -4.34 1.08 -26.40
N GLN A 107 -3.73 1.64 -25.36
CA GLN A 107 -3.08 0.89 -24.28
C GLN A 107 -4.03 0.58 -23.11
N GLY A 108 -5.30 1.02 -23.19
CA GLY A 108 -6.27 0.93 -22.09
C GLY A 108 -5.93 1.88 -20.93
N GLY A 109 -6.63 1.72 -19.80
CA GLY A 109 -6.42 2.50 -18.59
C GLY A 109 -7.67 3.26 -18.11
N LEU A 110 -7.56 3.89 -16.94
CA LEU A 110 -8.67 4.59 -16.28
C LEU A 110 -9.31 5.67 -17.18
N GLY A 111 -8.54 6.31 -18.06
CA GLY A 111 -9.05 7.32 -19.00
C GLY A 111 -10.14 6.82 -19.94
N ASN A 112 -10.05 5.57 -20.41
CA ASN A 112 -11.05 4.96 -21.30
C ASN A 112 -12.37 4.64 -20.58
N LEU A 113 -12.39 4.59 -19.25
CA LEU A 113 -13.59 4.37 -18.45
C LEU A 113 -14.19 5.68 -17.91
N ILE A 114 -13.34 6.63 -17.51
CA ILE A 114 -13.76 7.89 -16.90
C ILE A 114 -14.52 8.76 -17.89
N ILE A 115 -14.03 8.91 -19.13
CA ILE A 115 -14.68 9.79 -20.12
C ILE A 115 -16.11 9.30 -20.41
N PRO A 116 -16.36 8.04 -20.81
CA PRO A 116 -17.73 7.56 -21.00
C PRO A 116 -18.59 7.61 -19.74
N GLY A 117 -18.00 7.35 -18.56
CA GLY A 117 -18.69 7.42 -17.28
C GLY A 117 -19.21 8.83 -16.97
N VAL A 118 -18.37 9.86 -17.13
CA VAL A 118 -18.77 11.26 -16.95
C VAL A 118 -19.86 11.65 -17.94
N PHE A 119 -19.74 11.29 -19.22
CA PHE A 119 -20.78 11.55 -20.22
C PHE A 119 -22.10 10.86 -19.87
N SER A 120 -22.07 9.63 -19.35
CA SER A 120 -23.26 8.89 -18.93
C SER A 120 -23.95 9.56 -17.74
N ILE A 121 -23.18 10.06 -16.76
CA ILE A 121 -23.71 10.83 -15.63
C ILE A 121 -24.36 12.13 -16.12
N LEU A 122 -23.67 12.89 -16.97
CA LEU A 122 -24.19 14.14 -17.54
C LEU A 122 -25.47 13.89 -18.35
N LEU A 123 -25.53 12.79 -19.11
CA LEU A 123 -26.72 12.37 -19.85
C LEU A 123 -27.88 12.03 -18.89
N GLY A 124 -27.62 11.27 -17.84
CA GLY A 124 -28.62 10.92 -16.83
C GLY A 124 -29.19 12.16 -16.14
N LEU A 125 -28.33 13.11 -15.74
CA LEU A 125 -28.75 14.39 -15.17
C LEU A 125 -29.60 15.20 -16.17
N SER A 126 -29.21 15.24 -17.44
CA SER A 126 -29.96 15.92 -18.50
C SER A 126 -31.37 15.35 -18.67
N ILE A 127 -31.51 14.02 -18.65
CA ILE A 127 -32.81 13.34 -18.75
C ILE A 127 -33.70 13.68 -17.54
N VAL A 128 -33.14 13.63 -16.32
CA VAL A 128 -33.88 13.94 -15.09
C VAL A 128 -34.34 15.40 -15.06
N PHE A 129 -33.48 16.34 -15.45
CA PHE A 129 -33.89 17.75 -15.51
C PHE A 129 -34.86 18.04 -16.64
N SER A 130 -34.74 17.37 -17.79
CA SER A 130 -35.68 17.57 -18.92
C SER A 130 -37.07 16.99 -18.63
N SER A 131 -37.17 15.87 -17.93
CA SER A 131 -38.46 15.24 -17.63
C SER A 131 -39.30 16.05 -16.65
N THR A 132 -38.67 16.83 -15.75
CA THR A 132 -39.38 17.77 -14.87
C THR A 132 -39.99 18.98 -15.59
N TYR A 133 -39.57 19.28 -16.83
CA TYR A 133 -40.18 20.35 -17.65
C TYR A 133 -41.35 19.85 -18.52
N LEU A 134 -41.59 18.53 -18.59
CA LEU A 134 -42.66 17.91 -19.39
C LEU A 134 -43.87 17.45 -18.56
N LEU A 135 -43.88 17.73 -17.25
CA LEU A 135 -44.98 17.52 -16.30
C LEU A 135 -45.51 18.88 -15.84
#